data_AF-A0A7X7T8X7-F1
#
_entry.id   AF-A0A7X7T8X7-F1
#
_cell.length_a   1.000
_cell.length_b   1.000
_cell.length_c   1.000
_cell.angle_alpha   90.00
_cell.angle_beta   90.00
_cell.angle_gamma   90.00
#
_symmetry.space_group_name_H-M   'P 1'
#
loop_
_entity.id
_entity.type
_entity.pdbx_description
1 polymer ?
#
loop_
_entity_poly.entity_id
_entity_poly.type
_entity_poly.pdbx_seq_one_letter_code
_entity_poly.pdbx_strand_id
1 'polypeptide(L)'
;MILSGLCLTAAIVPVLGATEISGIGQNSGEVGRYAKFEVSFSLSRTYNDPFDPAIIDAVVIFTRPDLSTVTVPAFYFVPYEVVGTDPETYSNPGPA
;
A
#
# COMPACT_ATOMS: atom_id res chain seq x y z
N MET A 1 -17.81 14.34 53.86
CA MET A 1 -16.60 14.75 53.14
C MET A 1 -16.18 13.57 52.26
N ILE A 2 -16.40 13.77 50.96
CA ILE A 2 -16.01 13.02 49.74
C ILE A 2 -15.03 11.84 49.83
N LEU A 3 -15.42 10.71 49.22
CA LEU A 3 -14.50 9.78 48.55
C LEU A 3 -15.23 9.17 47.33
N SER A 4 -15.12 9.83 46.16
CA SER A 4 -14.31 9.41 45.00
C SER A 4 -14.66 8.02 44.45
N GLY A 5 -15.67 7.98 43.56
CA GLY A 5 -15.84 6.91 42.59
C GLY A 5 -15.03 7.22 41.34
N LEU A 6 -13.95 6.48 41.11
CA LEU A 6 -13.18 6.52 39.87
C LEU A 6 -14.05 5.90 38.78
N CYS A 7 -14.77 6.73 38.01
CA CYS A 7 -15.48 6.28 36.82
C CYS A 7 -14.43 6.04 35.72
N LEU A 8 -14.16 4.77 35.42
CA LEU A 8 -13.33 4.40 34.28
C LEU A 8 -14.15 4.65 33.01
N THR A 9 -14.07 5.85 32.45
CA THR A 9 -14.71 6.15 31.16
C THR A 9 -13.87 5.51 30.06
N ALA A 10 -14.31 4.38 29.54
CA ALA A 10 -13.77 3.84 28.30
C ALA A 10 -14.13 4.79 27.15
N ALA A 11 -13.18 5.57 26.68
CA ALA A 11 -13.33 6.30 25.44
C ALA A 11 -13.20 5.30 24.29
N ILE A 12 -14.31 5.02 23.60
CA ILE A 12 -14.29 4.33 22.32
C ILE A 12 -13.76 5.37 21.33
N VAL A 13 -12.46 5.34 21.05
CA VAL A 13 -11.91 6.11 19.92
C VAL A 13 -12.32 5.33 18.68
N PRO A 14 -13.25 5.81 17.83
CA PRO A 14 -13.51 5.14 16.57
C PRO A 14 -12.19 5.17 15.79
N VAL A 15 -11.62 3.99 15.54
CA VAL A 15 -10.63 3.88 14.46
C VAL A 15 -11.44 4.21 13.21
N LEU A 16 -11.19 5.38 12.62
CA LEU A 16 -11.81 5.79 11.36
C LEU A 16 -11.57 4.66 10.36
N GLY A 17 -12.61 3.88 10.05
CA GLY A 17 -12.74 2.79 9.06
C GLY A 17 -11.49 1.98 8.74
N ALA A 18 -11.44 0.68 9.07
CA ALA A 18 -10.33 -0.21 8.71
C ALA A 18 -9.87 0.02 7.25
N THR A 19 -8.55 0.07 7.01
CA THR A 19 -8.03 0.16 5.64
C THR A 19 -8.50 -1.06 4.86
N GLU A 20 -9.17 -0.82 3.74
CA GLU A 20 -9.67 -1.86 2.86
C GLU A 20 -8.74 -1.99 1.65
N ILE A 21 -8.48 -3.23 1.24
CA ILE A 21 -7.79 -3.55 0.00
C ILE A 21 -8.86 -3.83 -1.06
N SER A 22 -8.75 -3.18 -2.21
CA SER A 22 -9.66 -3.36 -3.34
C SER A 22 -8.91 -3.35 -4.67
N GLY A 23 -9.61 -3.66 -5.76
CA GLY A 23 -9.04 -3.53 -7.12
C GLY A 23 -7.79 -4.38 -7.35
N ILE A 24 -7.73 -5.58 -6.77
CA ILE A 24 -6.60 -6.50 -6.96
C ILE A 24 -6.56 -6.90 -8.44
N GLY A 25 -5.46 -6.56 -9.10
CA GLY A 25 -5.17 -6.88 -10.48
C GLY A 25 -3.78 -7.47 -10.63
N GLN A 26 -3.58 -8.23 -11.70
CA GLN A 26 -2.26 -8.73 -12.10
C GLN A 26 -2.05 -8.46 -13.58
N ASN A 27 -0.80 -8.22 -13.98
CA ASN A 27 -0.47 -7.92 -15.37
C ASN A 27 -0.57 -9.13 -16.32
N SER A 28 -0.43 -10.37 -15.81
CA SER A 28 -0.54 -11.60 -16.61
C SER A 28 -0.89 -12.81 -15.75
N GLY A 29 -1.60 -13.80 -16.33
CA GLY A 29 -1.84 -15.10 -15.69
C GLY A 29 -0.71 -16.11 -15.89
N GLU A 30 0.19 -15.85 -16.84
CA GLU A 30 1.37 -16.66 -17.13
C GLU A 30 2.58 -15.74 -17.34
N VAL A 31 3.71 -16.05 -16.72
CA VAL A 31 4.93 -15.25 -16.85
C VAL A 31 6.11 -16.14 -17.21
N GLY A 32 6.92 -15.68 -18.17
CA GLY A 32 8.16 -16.35 -18.53
C GLY A 32 9.18 -16.29 -17.38
N ARG A 33 10.19 -17.15 -17.44
CA ARG A 33 11.30 -17.11 -16.48
C ARG A 33 12.01 -15.75 -16.59
N TYR A 34 12.20 -15.08 -15.45
CA TYR A 34 12.77 -13.73 -15.34
C TYR A 34 11.93 -12.61 -16.00
N ALA A 35 10.70 -12.91 -16.45
CA ALA A 35 9.79 -11.87 -16.92
C ALA A 35 9.16 -11.11 -15.74
N LYS A 36 8.72 -9.88 -16.01
CA LYS A 36 8.06 -9.04 -15.01
C LYS A 36 6.66 -9.56 -14.72
N PHE A 37 6.41 -9.93 -13.47
CA PHE A 37 5.08 -10.11 -12.90
C PHE A 37 4.78 -8.94 -11.97
N GLU A 38 3.59 -8.37 -12.07
CA GLU A 38 3.17 -7.21 -11.29
C GLU A 38 1.75 -7.45 -10.75
N VAL A 39 1.57 -7.18 -9.46
CA VAL A 39 0.28 -7.17 -8.78
C VAL A 39 0.02 -5.73 -8.35
N SER A 40 -1.18 -5.24 -8.61
CA SER A 40 -1.62 -3.91 -8.22
C SER A 40 -2.87 -4.03 -7.36
N PHE A 41 -3.02 -3.14 -6.38
CA PHE A 41 -4.21 -3.03 -5.55
C PHE A 41 -4.36 -1.59 -5.07
N SER A 42 -5.56 -1.25 -4.60
CA SER A 42 -5.88 0.06 -4.04
C SER A 42 -6.16 -0.05 -2.54
N LEU A 43 -5.76 0.97 -1.80
CA LEU A 43 -6.11 1.15 -0.39
C LEU A 43 -7.23 2.18 -0.27
N SER A 44 -8.23 1.94 0.58
CA SER A 44 -9.39 2.84 0.75
C SER A 44 -9.07 4.18 1.43
N ARG A 45 -7.82 4.42 1.80
CA ARG A 45 -7.37 5.60 2.53
C ARG A 45 -6.32 6.38 1.74
N THR A 46 -6.27 7.68 2.02
CA THR A 46 -5.20 8.57 1.57
C THR A 46 -4.19 8.76 2.71
N TYR A 47 -2.92 8.91 2.36
CA TYR A 47 -1.82 9.02 3.31
C TYR A 47 -1.00 10.26 3.00
N ASN A 48 -0.51 10.95 4.04
CA ASN A 48 0.29 12.17 3.86
C ASN A 48 1.65 11.88 3.22
N ASP A 49 2.26 10.75 3.59
CA ASP A 49 3.48 10.25 2.99
C ASP A 49 3.32 8.74 2.73
N PRO A 50 2.84 8.34 1.55
CA PRO A 50 2.62 6.93 1.24
C PRO A 50 3.92 6.16 0.92
N PHE A 51 5.08 6.84 0.92
CA PHE A 51 6.38 6.22 0.65
C PHE A 51 7.12 5.80 1.94
N ASP A 52 6.68 6.28 3.11
CA ASP A 52 7.22 5.87 4.41
C ASP A 52 6.69 4.48 4.81
N PRO A 53 7.55 3.45 4.94
CA PRO A 53 7.13 2.13 5.37
C PRO A 53 6.59 2.09 6.81
N ALA A 54 6.86 3.11 7.63
CA ALA A 54 6.21 3.24 8.95
C ALA A 54 4.73 3.64 8.86
N ILE A 55 4.28 4.15 7.70
CA ILE A 55 2.89 4.54 7.42
C ILE A 55 2.17 3.45 6.62
N ILE A 56 2.81 2.92 5.56
CA ILE A 56 2.27 1.83 4.74
C ILE A 56 3.35 0.75 4.60
N ASP A 57 3.13 -0.39 5.27
CA ASP A 57 3.93 -1.60 5.07
C ASP A 57 3.07 -2.66 4.37
N ALA A 58 3.32 -2.86 3.08
CA ALA A 58 2.62 -3.84 2.28
C ALA A 58 3.62 -4.82 1.66
N VAL A 59 3.29 -6.10 1.72
CA VAL A 59 4.10 -7.18 1.16
C VAL A 59 3.25 -8.14 0.35
N VAL A 60 3.85 -8.76 -0.66
CA VAL A 60 3.27 -9.87 -1.42
C VAL A 60 4.02 -11.14 -1.04
N ILE A 61 3.27 -12.21 -0.74
CA ILE A 61 3.82 -13.52 -0.47
C ILE A 61 3.62 -14.39 -1.72
N PHE A 62 4.72 -14.80 -2.34
CA PHE A 62 4.73 -15.74 -3.44
C PHE A 62 4.95 -17.15 -2.92
N THR A 63 4.02 -18.06 -3.20
CA THR A 63 4.21 -19.49 -2.95
C THR A 63 4.83 -20.14 -4.18
N ARG A 64 5.99 -20.76 -4.00
CA ARG A 64 6.69 -21.51 -5.03
C ARG A 64 6.05 -22.90 -5.23
N PRO A 65 6.31 -23.59 -6.35
CA PRO A 65 5.79 -24.94 -6.58
C PRO A 65 6.21 -25.97 -5.53
N ASP A 66 7.35 -25.77 -4.86
CA ASP A 66 7.83 -26.59 -3.75
C ASP A 66 7.21 -26.21 -2.39
N LEU A 67 6.16 -25.36 -2.40
CA LEU A 67 5.46 -24.79 -1.24
C LEU A 67 6.30 -23.83 -0.38
N SER A 68 7.56 -23.56 -0.73
CA SER A 68 8.32 -22.51 -0.07
C SER A 68 7.77 -21.12 -0.42
N THR A 69 7.98 -20.14 0.46
CA THR A 69 7.48 -18.78 0.26
C THR A 69 8.61 -17.79 0.02
N VAL A 70 8.30 -16.74 -0.74
CA VAL A 70 9.13 -15.54 -0.91
C VAL A 70 8.27 -14.33 -0.60
N THR A 71 8.74 -13.49 0.32
CA THR A 71 8.10 -12.21 0.64
C THR A 71 8.76 -11.10 -0.16
N VAL A 72 7.97 -10.30 -0.86
CA VAL A 72 8.44 -9.16 -1.66
C VAL A 72 7.74 -7.90 -1.15
N PRO A 73 8.48 -6.84 -0.77
CA PRO A 73 7.88 -5.55 -0.44
C PRO A 73 7.15 -4.95 -1.63
N ALA A 74 5.94 -4.45 -1.41
CA ALA A 74 5.24 -3.59 -2.34
C ALA A 74 5.73 -2.14 -2.17
N PHE A 75 5.40 -1.29 -3.14
CA PHE A 75 5.72 0.12 -3.11
C PHE A 75 4.53 0.94 -3.60
N TYR A 76 4.42 2.19 -3.15
CA TYR A 76 3.43 3.13 -3.64
C TYR A 76 3.86 3.66 -5.02
N PHE A 77 2.97 3.56 -6.02
CA PHE A 77 3.25 3.95 -7.39
C PHE A 77 2.41 5.17 -7.79
N VAL A 78 3.08 6.15 -8.42
CA VAL A 78 2.43 7.30 -9.06
C VAL A 78 2.86 7.32 -10.53
N PRO A 79 1.92 7.38 -11.48
CA PRO A 79 2.27 7.51 -12.89
C PRO A 79 2.99 8.84 -13.13
N TYR A 80 4.01 8.83 -13.98
CA TYR A 80 4.70 10.03 -14.43
C TYR A 80 4.77 10.03 -15.96
N GLU A 81 4.90 11.21 -16.55
CA GLU A 81 5.16 11.35 -17.98
C GLU A 81 6.53 11.99 -18.21
N VAL A 82 7.33 11.39 -19.09
CA VAL A 82 8.56 12.02 -19.60
C VAL A 82 8.15 13.12 -20.56
N VAL A 83 8.63 14.34 -20.34
CA VAL A 83 8.36 15.48 -21.22
C VAL A 83 9.67 15.99 -21.81
N GLY A 84 9.77 16.00 -23.13
CA GLY A 84 10.93 16.54 -23.85
C GLY A 84 11.89 15.45 -24.36
N THR A 85 13.13 15.86 -24.66
CA THR A 85 14.19 14.98 -25.19
C THR A 85 15.18 14.51 -24.13
N ASP A 86 15.14 15.13 -22.95
CA ASP A 86 15.91 14.72 -21.79
C ASP A 86 15.06 13.75 -20.97
N PRO A 87 15.47 12.46 -20.83
CA PRO A 87 14.72 11.51 -20.05
C PRO A 87 14.57 11.93 -18.60
N GLU A 88 15.45 12.78 -18.04
CA GLU A 88 15.34 13.25 -16.66
C GLU A 88 14.33 14.38 -16.45
N THR A 89 13.73 14.89 -17.54
CA THR A 89 12.65 15.89 -17.45
C THR A 89 11.30 15.19 -17.40
N TYR A 90 10.71 15.12 -16.21
CA TYR A 90 9.41 14.49 -15.99
C TYR A 90 8.37 15.51 -15.52
N SER A 91 7.15 15.39 -16.02
CA SER A 91 5.98 16.05 -15.46
C SER A 91 5.20 15.01 -14.65
N ASN A 92 5.09 15.25 -13.33
CA ASN A 92 4.13 14.52 -12.52
C ASN A 92 2.86 15.38 -12.44
N PRO A 93 1.72 14.94 -13.02
CA PRO A 93 0.48 15.70 -12.91
C PRO A 93 -0.02 15.83 -11.47
N GLY A 94 0.58 15.10 -10.52
CA GLY A 94 0.06 14.96 -9.16
C GLY A 94 -1.21 14.10 -9.15
N PRO A 95 -1.65 13.62 -7.98
CA PRO A 95 -2.98 13.05 -7.88
C PRO A 95 -4.02 14.12 -8.23
N ALA A 96 -5.05 13.72 -9.00
CA ALA A 96 -6.21 14.55 -9.34
C ALA A 96 -7.03 14.96 -8.11
#